data_AF-A0A935FMP8-F1
#
_entry.id   AF-A0A935FMP8-F1
#
_cell.length_a   1.000
_cell.length_b   1.000
_cell.length_c   1.000
_cell.angle_alpha   90.00
_cell.angle_beta   90.00
_cell.angle_gamma   90.00
#
_symmetry.space_group_name_H-M   'P 1'
#
loop_
_entity.id
_entity.type
_entity.pdbx_description
1 polymer ?
#
loop_
_entity_poly.entity_id
_entity_poly.type
_entity_poly.pdbx_seq_one_letter_code
_entity_poly.pdbx_strand_id
1 'polypeptide(L)'
;MSKVLSYLNSINLSVDEIGAKERAAMLASRSIKTESKMHALKLAISMIDLTTLEGKDSEGKIIAMCRKAISPKPGDSSIPHVAAVCVYPNLIRIAKQTVEGSGVKVASVATSFPSGQYPLKIKLEDTKRAIFDGADEIDMVISRGEFLEGNYDFVFDEIKQIKECCVISSEALSQKSGKRVDVHLKVILETGELETFDNVRRASFIAMMAGADFIKTSTGKVQPAATLPVTLVMLEAIRDFYNDTGKIIGMKPAGGIKTSKDAIAYLVLVNETLGVKWLTPDLFRLGASSVLNDILMQIEKQKSGYYQSADYFTND
;
A
#
# COMPACT_ATOMS: atom_id res chain seq x y z
N MET A 1 -27.30 19.41 -1.51
CA MET A 1 -26.15 18.71 -0.90
C MET A 1 -25.86 17.49 -1.76
N SER A 2 -24.60 17.26 -2.15
CA SER A 2 -24.24 16.14 -3.02
C SER A 2 -24.43 14.79 -2.32
N LYS A 3 -24.43 13.70 -3.10
CA LYS A 3 -24.55 12.33 -2.55
C LYS A 3 -23.39 11.99 -1.61
N VAL A 4 -22.18 12.45 -1.92
CA VAL A 4 -20.99 12.23 -1.08
C VAL A 4 -21.16 12.96 0.24
N LEU A 5 -21.44 14.26 0.21
CA LEU A 5 -21.65 15.05 1.44
C LEU A 5 -22.83 14.52 2.27
N SER A 6 -23.93 14.11 1.64
CA SER A 6 -25.06 13.52 2.35
C SER A 6 -24.67 12.24 3.08
N TYR A 7 -23.87 11.37 2.45
CA TYR A 7 -23.39 10.15 3.11
C TYR A 7 -22.40 10.47 4.23
N LEU A 8 -21.42 11.33 3.98
CA LEU A 8 -20.43 11.73 4.99
C LEU A 8 -21.08 12.37 6.22
N ASN A 9 -22.16 13.14 6.05
CA ASN A 9 -22.93 13.74 7.15
C ASN A 9 -23.82 12.73 7.88
N SER A 10 -24.06 11.55 7.31
CA SER A 10 -24.88 10.51 7.92
C SER A 10 -24.08 9.59 8.86
N ILE A 11 -22.75 9.66 8.82
CA ILE A 11 -21.84 8.83 9.63
C ILE A 11 -21.00 9.69 10.57
N ASN A 12 -20.58 9.11 11.70
CA ASN A 12 -19.65 9.78 12.60
C ASN A 12 -18.21 9.69 12.06
N LEU A 13 -17.68 10.84 11.63
CA LEU A 13 -16.32 10.98 11.12
C LEU A 13 -15.34 11.52 12.15
N SER A 14 -15.82 11.94 13.33
CA SER A 14 -14.95 12.46 14.38
C SER A 14 -14.11 11.35 14.99
N VAL A 15 -12.82 11.64 15.17
CA VAL A 15 -11.84 10.73 15.74
C VAL A 15 -11.36 11.29 17.08
N ASP A 16 -11.41 10.46 18.12
CA ASP A 16 -10.71 10.74 19.37
C ASP A 16 -9.20 10.57 19.14
N GLU A 17 -8.53 11.70 18.89
CA GLU A 17 -7.10 11.73 18.58
C GLU A 17 -6.24 11.16 19.72
N ILE A 18 -6.60 11.42 20.98
CA ILE A 18 -5.86 10.93 22.14
C ILE A 18 -6.05 9.41 22.23
N GLY A 19 -7.30 8.94 22.18
CA GLY A 19 -7.61 7.52 22.21
C GLY A 19 -6.95 6.73 21.08
N ALA A 20 -6.91 7.28 19.86
CA ALA A 20 -6.24 6.67 18.72
C ALA A 20 -4.72 6.54 18.94
N LYS A 21 -4.08 7.59 19.47
CA LYS A 21 -2.63 7.58 19.79
C LYS A 21 -2.32 6.57 20.90
N GLU A 22 -3.10 6.56 21.98
CA GLU A 22 -2.91 5.65 23.11
C GLU A 22 -3.13 4.18 22.70
N ARG A 23 -4.18 3.91 21.93
CA ARG A 23 -4.46 2.56 21.40
C ARG A 23 -3.34 2.07 20.49
N ALA A 24 -2.88 2.91 19.56
CA ALA A 24 -1.77 2.55 18.68
C ALA A 24 -0.48 2.27 19.48
N ALA A 25 -0.14 3.09 20.47
CA ALA A 25 1.02 2.88 21.34
C ALA A 25 0.92 1.59 22.17
N MET A 26 -0.25 1.33 22.75
CA MET A 26 -0.52 0.10 23.49
C MET A 26 -0.29 -1.13 22.61
N LEU A 27 -0.87 -1.15 21.39
CA LEU A 27 -0.73 -2.27 20.47
C LEU A 27 0.71 -2.47 19.99
N ALA A 28 1.45 -1.39 19.77
CA ALA A 28 2.87 -1.43 19.36
C ALA A 28 3.80 -2.02 20.44
N SER A 29 3.40 -1.98 21.71
CA SER A 29 4.19 -2.47 22.84
C SER A 29 3.97 -3.95 23.16
N ARG A 30 2.99 -4.61 22.53
CA ARG A 30 2.68 -6.01 22.80
C ARG A 30 3.85 -6.91 22.41
N SER A 31 4.25 -7.76 23.35
CA SER A 31 5.27 -8.78 23.11
C SER A 31 4.68 -9.95 22.32
N ILE A 32 5.42 -10.41 21.31
CA ILE A 32 5.05 -11.59 20.53
C ILE A 32 5.95 -12.75 20.97
N LYS A 33 5.33 -13.90 21.26
CA LYS A 33 6.06 -15.13 21.61
C LYS A 33 7.03 -15.52 20.50
N THR A 34 8.17 -16.10 20.86
CA THR A 34 9.25 -16.44 19.93
C THR A 34 8.78 -17.25 18.71
N GLU A 35 7.95 -18.28 18.92
CA GLU A 35 7.42 -19.11 17.84
C GLU A 35 6.52 -18.31 16.88
N SER A 36 5.66 -17.46 17.42
CA SER A 36 4.79 -16.56 16.63
C SER A 36 5.60 -15.49 15.89
N LYS A 37 6.77 -15.10 16.42
CA LYS A 37 7.63 -14.09 15.81
C LYS A 37 8.15 -14.55 14.45
N MET A 38 8.52 -15.82 14.28
CA MET A 38 8.98 -16.31 12.99
C MET A 38 7.88 -16.30 11.93
N HIS A 39 6.67 -16.71 12.31
CA HIS A 39 5.51 -16.60 11.43
C HIS A 39 5.24 -15.14 11.04
N ALA A 40 5.25 -14.21 12.00
CA ALA A 40 5.02 -12.79 11.75
C ALA A 40 6.08 -12.17 10.82
N LEU A 41 7.37 -12.55 10.95
CA LEU A 41 8.43 -12.06 10.06
C LEU A 41 8.23 -12.55 8.62
N LYS A 42 7.90 -13.84 8.43
CA LYS A 42 7.62 -14.38 7.08
C LYS A 42 6.35 -13.79 6.48
N LEU A 43 5.30 -13.62 7.29
CA LEU A 43 4.06 -12.96 6.89
C LEU A 43 4.33 -11.51 6.46
N ALA A 44 5.12 -10.76 7.22
CA ALA A 44 5.53 -9.41 6.86
C ALA A 44 6.24 -9.37 5.49
N ILE A 45 7.20 -10.27 5.23
CA ILE A 45 7.85 -10.37 3.90
C ILE A 45 6.80 -10.55 2.80
N SER A 46 5.88 -11.49 2.98
CA SER A 46 4.86 -11.79 1.98
C SER A 46 3.91 -10.62 1.69
N MET A 47 3.86 -9.59 2.55
CA MET A 47 3.02 -8.41 2.42
C MET A 47 3.77 -7.17 1.94
N ILE A 48 5.08 -7.26 1.67
CA ILE A 48 5.86 -6.10 1.22
C ILE A 48 5.52 -5.75 -0.23
N ASP A 49 5.31 -4.45 -0.46
CA ASP A 49 5.48 -3.82 -1.78
C ASP A 49 6.91 -3.23 -1.81
N LEU A 50 7.86 -3.99 -2.36
CA LEU A 50 9.27 -3.59 -2.40
C LEU A 50 9.43 -2.47 -3.41
N THR A 51 9.74 -1.27 -2.90
CA THR A 51 9.54 -0.03 -3.64
C THR A 51 10.84 0.68 -3.93
N THR A 52 11.03 1.10 -5.18
CA THR A 52 11.99 2.16 -5.54
C THR A 52 11.29 3.19 -6.43
N LEU A 53 11.43 4.46 -6.04
CA LEU A 53 10.80 5.60 -6.71
C LEU A 53 11.77 6.78 -6.73
N GLU A 54 12.99 6.55 -7.18
CA GLU A 54 14.03 7.56 -7.28
C GLU A 54 14.21 8.03 -8.73
N GLY A 55 14.51 9.32 -8.93
CA GLY A 55 14.75 9.85 -10.28
C GLY A 55 15.98 9.25 -10.99
N LYS A 56 16.85 8.57 -10.23
CA LYS A 56 18.05 7.87 -10.73
C LYS A 56 17.84 6.37 -10.99
N ASP A 57 16.61 5.88 -10.86
CA ASP A 57 16.33 4.45 -11.07
C ASP A 57 16.65 4.03 -12.51
N SER A 58 17.43 2.97 -12.64
CA SER A 58 17.88 2.39 -13.90
C SER A 58 17.31 0.98 -14.08
N GLU A 59 17.30 0.47 -15.31
CA GLU A 59 16.85 -0.90 -15.59
C GLU A 59 17.62 -1.94 -14.75
N GLY A 60 18.94 -1.80 -14.62
CA GLY A 60 19.76 -2.70 -13.81
C GLY A 60 19.36 -2.71 -12.34
N LYS A 61 19.04 -1.55 -11.76
CA LYS A 61 18.53 -1.45 -10.38
C LYS A 61 17.17 -2.15 -10.24
N ILE A 62 16.26 -1.94 -11.21
CA ILE A 62 14.94 -2.59 -11.20
C ILE A 62 15.05 -4.10 -11.32
N ILE A 63 15.92 -4.61 -12.19
CA ILE A 63 16.15 -6.06 -12.33
C ILE A 63 16.68 -6.64 -11.01
N ALA A 64 17.63 -5.96 -10.36
CA ALA A 64 18.18 -6.40 -9.08
C ALA A 64 17.10 -6.43 -7.98
N MET A 65 16.31 -5.37 -7.86
CA MET A 65 15.19 -5.29 -6.91
C MET A 65 14.15 -6.37 -7.18
N CYS A 66 13.79 -6.61 -8.44
CA CYS A 66 12.83 -7.67 -8.81
C CYS A 66 13.37 -9.06 -8.47
N ARG A 67 14.64 -9.36 -8.74
CA ARG A 67 15.25 -10.65 -8.34
C ARG A 67 15.22 -10.85 -6.83
N LYS A 68 15.48 -9.79 -6.06
CA LYS A 68 15.36 -9.81 -4.61
C LYS A 68 13.92 -10.00 -4.15
N ALA A 69 12.95 -9.36 -4.79
CA ALA A 69 11.53 -9.53 -4.51
C ALA A 69 11.07 -10.99 -4.69
N ILE A 70 11.57 -11.67 -5.73
CA ILE A 70 11.26 -13.07 -6.06
C ILE A 70 11.92 -14.03 -5.08
N SER A 71 13.19 -13.81 -4.73
CA SER A 71 13.93 -14.65 -3.80
C SER A 71 14.69 -13.78 -2.79
N PRO A 72 14.01 -13.32 -1.73
CA PRO A 72 14.64 -12.42 -0.74
C PRO A 72 15.85 -13.03 -0.05
N LYS A 73 15.86 -14.35 0.13
CA LYS A 73 16.99 -15.12 0.62
C LYS A 73 17.31 -16.26 -0.37
N PRO A 74 18.21 -16.04 -1.35
CA PRO A 74 18.62 -17.08 -2.27
C PRO A 74 19.12 -18.32 -1.53
N GLY A 75 18.63 -19.50 -1.94
CA GLY A 75 18.95 -20.78 -1.32
C GLY A 75 18.06 -21.19 -0.13
N ASP A 76 17.14 -20.33 0.32
CA ASP A 76 16.19 -20.67 1.39
C ASP A 76 14.73 -20.53 0.90
N SER A 77 14.17 -21.64 0.43
CA SER A 77 12.77 -21.70 -0.04
C SER A 77 11.73 -21.53 1.07
N SER A 78 12.15 -21.53 2.34
CA SER A 78 11.23 -21.28 3.47
C SER A 78 10.90 -19.79 3.62
N ILE A 79 11.60 -18.89 2.91
CA ILE A 79 11.35 -17.45 2.88
C ILE A 79 10.45 -17.14 1.68
N PRO A 80 9.26 -16.54 1.90
CA PRO A 80 8.35 -16.24 0.80
C PRO A 80 8.90 -15.09 -0.07
N HIS A 81 8.42 -15.01 -1.31
CA HIS A 81 8.56 -13.80 -2.11
C HIS A 81 7.73 -12.66 -1.51
N VAL A 82 8.03 -11.41 -1.88
CA VAL A 82 7.22 -10.24 -1.49
C VAL A 82 5.91 -10.19 -2.30
N ALA A 83 4.93 -9.39 -1.87
CA ALA A 83 3.65 -9.30 -2.57
C ALA A 83 3.79 -8.65 -3.96
N ALA A 84 4.52 -7.53 -4.01
CA ALA A 84 4.73 -6.78 -5.23
C ALA A 84 6.06 -6.03 -5.22
N VAL A 85 6.48 -5.59 -6.41
CA VAL A 85 7.41 -4.46 -6.56
C VAL A 85 6.63 -3.19 -6.91
N CYS A 86 7.11 -2.03 -6.51
CA CYS A 86 6.52 -0.74 -6.88
C CYS A 86 7.55 0.17 -7.54
N VAL A 87 7.25 0.61 -8.78
CA VAL A 87 8.17 1.36 -9.66
C VAL A 87 7.50 2.56 -10.32
N TYR A 88 8.28 3.39 -11.01
CA TYR A 88 7.74 4.42 -11.91
C TYR A 88 7.23 3.83 -13.23
N PRO A 89 6.28 4.49 -13.93
CA PRO A 89 5.65 3.96 -15.14
C PRO A 89 6.62 3.52 -16.23
N ASN A 90 7.69 4.27 -16.47
CA ASN A 90 8.69 3.95 -17.51
C ASN A 90 9.44 2.63 -17.26
N LEU A 91 9.37 2.08 -16.04
CA LEU A 91 10.10 0.89 -15.63
C LEU A 91 9.20 -0.35 -15.50
N ILE A 92 7.90 -0.21 -15.73
CA ILE A 92 6.92 -1.30 -15.58
C ILE A 92 7.28 -2.49 -16.47
N ARG A 93 7.59 -2.27 -17.75
CA ARG A 93 7.89 -3.35 -18.70
C ARG A 93 9.08 -4.21 -18.24
N ILE A 94 10.15 -3.56 -17.79
CA ILE A 94 11.35 -4.22 -17.27
C ILE A 94 11.02 -5.01 -15.99
N ALA A 95 10.26 -4.40 -15.07
CA ALA A 95 9.82 -5.09 -13.86
C ALA A 95 8.96 -6.32 -14.20
N LYS A 96 7.97 -6.16 -15.07
CA LYS A 96 7.02 -7.20 -15.48
C LYS A 96 7.71 -8.39 -16.15
N GLN A 97 8.64 -8.11 -17.06
CA GLN A 97 9.47 -9.15 -17.67
C GLN A 97 10.32 -9.89 -16.64
N THR A 98 10.87 -9.18 -15.65
CA THR A 98 11.76 -9.78 -14.65
C THR A 98 11.01 -10.66 -13.65
N VAL A 99 9.78 -10.29 -13.27
CA VAL A 99 8.96 -11.03 -12.29
C VAL A 99 8.05 -12.09 -12.91
N GLU A 100 8.10 -12.29 -14.23
CA GLU A 100 7.24 -13.24 -14.93
C GLU A 100 7.30 -14.64 -14.29
N GLY A 101 6.13 -15.24 -14.04
CA GLY A 101 6.00 -16.58 -13.45
C GLY A 101 6.35 -16.69 -11.96
N SER A 102 6.76 -15.61 -11.30
CA SER A 102 7.23 -15.67 -9.90
C SER A 102 6.13 -15.55 -8.84
N GLY A 103 4.96 -15.03 -9.20
CA GLY A 103 3.90 -14.67 -8.25
C GLY A 103 4.01 -13.25 -7.67
N VAL A 104 5.13 -12.54 -7.87
CA VAL A 104 5.30 -11.13 -7.47
C VAL A 104 4.53 -10.22 -8.45
N LYS A 105 3.65 -9.36 -7.92
CA LYS A 105 2.90 -8.37 -8.71
C LYS A 105 3.77 -7.15 -9.04
N VAL A 106 3.41 -6.41 -10.09
CA VAL A 106 4.01 -5.11 -10.42
C VAL A 106 3.01 -4.00 -10.12
N ALA A 107 3.24 -3.25 -9.05
CA ALA A 107 2.59 -1.98 -8.81
C ALA A 107 3.34 -0.84 -9.50
N SER A 108 2.62 0.18 -9.93
CA SER A 108 3.22 1.45 -10.37
C SER A 108 2.54 2.61 -9.69
N VAL A 109 3.32 3.61 -9.30
CA VAL A 109 2.73 4.94 -9.10
C VAL A 109 2.30 5.49 -10.46
N ALA A 110 1.14 6.12 -10.50
CA ALA A 110 0.63 6.79 -11.69
C ALA A 110 -0.10 8.07 -11.26
N THR A 111 -0.88 8.67 -12.16
CA THR A 111 -1.68 9.87 -11.91
C THR A 111 -0.83 11.09 -11.54
N SER A 112 0.37 11.19 -12.13
CA SER A 112 1.30 12.30 -11.89
C SER A 112 1.80 12.39 -10.44
N PHE A 113 2.22 11.24 -9.92
CA PHE A 113 2.96 11.13 -8.66
C PHE A 113 4.24 11.99 -8.67
N PRO A 114 4.65 12.59 -7.52
CA PRO A 114 4.04 12.48 -6.20
C PRO A 114 3.02 13.58 -5.87
N SER A 115 2.87 14.60 -6.71
CA SER A 115 2.05 15.77 -6.35
C SER A 115 0.55 15.53 -6.53
N GLY A 116 0.13 14.74 -7.52
CA GLY A 116 -1.29 14.62 -7.87
C GLY A 116 -1.91 15.93 -8.35
N GLN A 117 -1.10 16.95 -8.67
CA GLN A 117 -1.52 18.31 -9.05
C GLN A 117 -1.51 18.49 -10.58
N TYR A 118 -2.19 17.59 -11.29
CA TYR A 118 -2.25 17.58 -12.75
C TYR A 118 -3.69 17.44 -13.24
N PRO A 119 -4.03 17.96 -14.44
CA PRO A 119 -5.37 17.79 -14.99
C PRO A 119 -5.77 16.32 -15.12
N LEU A 120 -7.04 16.02 -14.83
CA LEU A 120 -7.59 14.65 -14.88
C LEU A 120 -7.27 13.91 -16.18
N LYS A 121 -7.30 14.58 -17.33
CA LYS A 121 -6.96 13.98 -18.63
C LYS A 121 -5.56 13.37 -18.63
N ILE A 122 -4.57 14.04 -18.03
CA ILE A 122 -3.20 13.53 -17.94
C ILE A 122 -3.14 12.34 -16.99
N LYS A 123 -3.85 12.40 -15.86
CA LYS A 123 -3.92 11.30 -14.90
C LYS A 123 -4.52 10.02 -15.52
N LEU A 124 -5.56 10.17 -16.34
CA LEU A 124 -6.21 9.06 -17.05
C LEU A 124 -5.28 8.42 -18.09
N GLU A 125 -4.58 9.23 -18.90
CA GLU A 125 -3.64 8.71 -19.89
C GLU A 125 -2.43 8.02 -19.23
N ASP A 126 -1.91 8.57 -18.13
CA ASP A 126 -0.84 7.96 -17.35
C ASP A 126 -1.26 6.60 -16.76
N THR A 127 -2.46 6.55 -16.16
CA THR A 127 -3.06 5.31 -15.64
C THR A 127 -3.22 4.26 -16.73
N LYS A 128 -3.84 4.64 -17.85
CA LYS A 128 -4.05 3.76 -18.99
C LYS A 128 -2.72 3.21 -19.50
N ARG A 129 -1.72 4.07 -19.70
CA ARG A 129 -0.39 3.66 -20.16
C ARG A 129 0.25 2.67 -19.19
N ALA A 130 0.23 2.95 -17.89
CA ALA A 130 0.80 2.06 -16.88
C ALA A 130 0.17 0.65 -16.94
N ILE A 131 -1.15 0.56 -17.12
CA ILE A 131 -1.86 -0.71 -17.29
C ILE A 131 -1.44 -1.44 -18.57
N PHE A 132 -1.39 -0.75 -19.71
CA PHE A 132 -0.95 -1.35 -20.98
C PHE A 132 0.54 -1.75 -20.98
N ASP A 133 1.36 -1.11 -20.16
CA ASP A 133 2.76 -1.48 -19.94
C ASP A 133 2.92 -2.70 -19.00
N GLY A 134 1.84 -3.15 -18.36
CA GLY A 134 1.77 -4.41 -17.63
C GLY A 134 1.66 -4.30 -16.10
N ALA A 135 1.29 -3.12 -15.57
CA ALA A 135 1.04 -2.97 -14.14
C ALA A 135 -0.16 -3.83 -13.70
N ASP A 136 0.03 -4.59 -12.63
CA ASP A 136 -1.05 -5.33 -11.95
C ASP A 136 -1.82 -4.42 -10.98
N GLU A 137 -1.20 -3.33 -10.52
CA GLU A 137 -1.77 -2.43 -9.53
C GLU A 137 -1.33 -0.98 -9.77
N ILE A 138 -2.25 -0.03 -9.59
CA ILE A 138 -2.01 1.41 -9.74
C ILE A 138 -2.09 2.10 -8.38
N ASP A 139 -1.05 2.82 -8.01
CA ASP A 139 -1.00 3.67 -6.81
C ASP A 139 -1.26 5.14 -7.23
N MET A 140 -2.48 5.63 -7.02
CA MET A 140 -2.94 7.00 -7.34
C MET A 140 -2.75 7.95 -6.16
N VAL A 141 -2.49 9.24 -6.39
CA VAL A 141 -2.50 10.27 -5.33
C VAL A 141 -3.74 11.16 -5.47
N ILE A 142 -4.48 11.38 -4.38
CA ILE A 142 -5.65 12.28 -4.40
C ILE A 142 -5.25 13.74 -4.60
N SER A 143 -6.16 14.52 -5.17
CA SER A 143 -6.06 15.98 -5.21
C SER A 143 -6.26 16.60 -3.82
N ARG A 144 -5.18 16.66 -3.03
CA ARG A 144 -5.19 17.16 -1.63
C ARG A 144 -5.73 18.59 -1.50
N GLY A 145 -5.38 19.48 -2.43
CA GLY A 145 -5.86 20.88 -2.41
C GLY A 145 -7.38 20.95 -2.45
N GLU A 146 -7.98 20.25 -3.42
CA GLU A 146 -9.44 20.11 -3.54
C GLU A 146 -10.07 19.50 -2.28
N PHE A 147 -9.42 18.49 -1.68
CA PHE A 147 -9.88 17.92 -0.42
C PHE A 147 -9.89 18.96 0.72
N LEU A 148 -8.80 19.71 0.89
CA LEU A 148 -8.65 20.70 1.97
C LEU A 148 -9.55 21.92 1.77
N GLU A 149 -9.90 22.26 0.53
CA GLU A 149 -10.90 23.28 0.19
C GLU A 149 -12.34 22.81 0.42
N GLY A 150 -12.55 21.52 0.73
CA GLY A 150 -13.88 20.94 0.96
C GLY A 150 -14.59 20.45 -0.30
N ASN A 151 -13.89 20.40 -1.44
CA ASN A 151 -14.42 19.92 -2.73
C ASN A 151 -14.43 18.38 -2.78
N TYR A 152 -15.12 17.75 -1.82
CA TYR A 152 -15.11 16.29 -1.67
C TYR A 152 -15.70 15.54 -2.85
N ASP A 153 -16.68 16.12 -3.56
CA ASP A 153 -17.25 15.53 -4.78
C ASP A 153 -16.21 15.45 -5.89
N PHE A 154 -15.35 16.47 -6.03
CA PHE A 154 -14.26 16.46 -7.01
C PHE A 154 -13.33 15.29 -6.74
N VAL A 155 -12.91 15.12 -5.48
CA VAL A 155 -12.00 14.03 -5.08
C VAL A 155 -12.64 12.66 -5.32
N PHE A 156 -13.93 12.51 -4.97
CA PHE A 156 -14.70 11.30 -5.24
C PHE A 156 -14.77 10.99 -6.74
N ASP A 157 -15.19 11.95 -7.56
CA ASP A 157 -15.39 11.79 -9.00
C ASP A 157 -14.05 11.53 -9.72
N GLU A 158 -12.97 12.13 -9.24
CA GLU A 158 -11.62 11.86 -9.74
C GLU A 158 -11.22 10.41 -9.49
N ILE A 159 -11.30 9.93 -8.25
CA ILE A 159 -10.95 8.53 -7.90
C ILE A 159 -11.83 7.56 -8.69
N LYS A 160 -13.13 7.85 -8.80
CA LYS A 160 -14.09 7.02 -9.53
C LYS A 160 -13.70 6.91 -11.02
N GLN A 161 -13.36 8.01 -11.67
CA GLN A 161 -12.94 7.99 -13.08
C GLN A 161 -11.61 7.24 -13.29
N ILE A 162 -10.66 7.34 -12.34
CA ILE A 162 -9.45 6.53 -12.38
C ILE A 162 -9.76 5.03 -12.19
N LYS A 163 -10.68 4.67 -11.29
CA LYS A 163 -11.12 3.27 -11.11
C LYS A 163 -11.82 2.73 -12.36
N GLU A 164 -12.71 3.52 -12.98
CA GLU A 164 -13.35 3.17 -14.25
C GLU A 164 -12.32 2.96 -15.37
N CYS A 165 -11.28 3.81 -15.43
CA CYS A 165 -10.15 3.63 -16.35
C CYS A 165 -9.42 2.29 -16.10
N CYS A 166 -9.21 1.91 -14.84
CA CYS A 166 -8.61 0.62 -14.49
C CYS A 166 -9.45 -0.55 -14.98
N VAL A 167 -10.78 -0.51 -14.75
CA VAL A 167 -11.73 -1.55 -15.18
C VAL A 167 -11.74 -1.68 -16.70
N ILE A 168 -11.97 -0.59 -17.42
CA ILE A 168 -12.07 -0.60 -18.90
C ILE A 168 -10.76 -1.08 -19.53
N SER A 169 -9.61 -0.63 -19.02
CA SER A 169 -8.31 -1.04 -19.55
C SER A 169 -8.03 -2.51 -19.26
N SER A 170 -8.41 -3.01 -18.08
CA SER A 170 -8.29 -4.42 -17.70
C SER A 170 -9.17 -5.32 -18.57
N GLU A 171 -10.41 -4.92 -18.86
CA GLU A 171 -11.32 -5.64 -19.75
C GLU A 171 -10.77 -5.70 -21.19
N ALA A 172 -10.26 -4.58 -21.72
CA ALA A 172 -9.65 -4.54 -23.04
C ALA A 172 -8.42 -5.48 -23.15
N LEU A 173 -7.56 -5.49 -22.12
CA LEU A 173 -6.42 -6.42 -22.06
C LEU A 173 -6.87 -7.87 -21.89
N SER A 174 -7.94 -8.12 -21.14
CA SER A 174 -8.49 -9.46 -20.96
C SER A 174 -9.00 -10.03 -22.27
N GLN A 175 -9.75 -9.24 -23.04
CA GLN A 175 -10.25 -9.61 -24.36
C GLN A 175 -9.11 -9.87 -25.35
N LYS A 176 -8.08 -9.02 -25.34
CA LYS A 176 -6.92 -9.14 -26.24
C LYS A 176 -6.04 -10.36 -25.94
N SER A 177 -5.86 -10.69 -24.66
CA SER A 177 -4.94 -11.75 -24.23
C SER A 177 -5.61 -13.11 -24.02
N GLY A 178 -6.94 -13.16 -23.89
CA GLY A 178 -7.69 -14.36 -23.51
C GLY A 178 -7.49 -14.78 -22.06
N LYS A 179 -6.82 -13.97 -21.23
CA LYS A 179 -6.60 -14.20 -19.80
C LYS A 179 -7.26 -13.10 -19.00
N ARG A 180 -7.87 -13.42 -17.85
CA ARG A 180 -8.41 -12.39 -16.97
C ARG A 180 -7.29 -11.48 -16.46
N VAL A 181 -7.43 -10.19 -16.72
CA VAL A 181 -6.64 -9.10 -16.15
C VAL A 181 -7.57 -8.32 -15.23
N ASP A 182 -7.10 -8.01 -14.04
CA ASP A 182 -7.86 -7.29 -13.02
C ASP A 182 -6.91 -6.37 -12.26
N VAL A 183 -6.83 -5.11 -12.70
CA VAL A 183 -5.89 -4.15 -12.11
C VAL A 183 -6.53 -3.47 -10.89
N HIS A 184 -5.85 -3.58 -9.75
CA HIS A 184 -6.28 -2.93 -8.52
C HIS A 184 -5.84 -1.46 -8.46
N LEU A 185 -6.72 -0.59 -7.96
CA LEU A 185 -6.44 0.80 -7.63
C LEU A 185 -6.18 0.95 -6.12
N LYS A 186 -4.99 1.44 -5.77
CA LYS A 186 -4.64 1.88 -4.42
C LYS A 186 -4.63 3.40 -4.38
N VAL A 187 -5.41 3.99 -3.49
CA VAL A 187 -5.54 5.45 -3.38
C VAL A 187 -4.68 5.95 -2.22
N ILE A 188 -3.62 6.69 -2.55
CA ILE A 188 -2.76 7.42 -1.62
C ILE A 188 -3.48 8.68 -1.17
N LEU A 189 -3.76 8.76 0.12
CA LEU A 189 -4.41 9.92 0.74
C LEU A 189 -3.42 11.03 1.09
N GLU A 190 -2.13 10.70 1.17
CA GLU A 190 -1.06 11.53 1.74
C GLU A 190 -1.45 12.12 3.10
N THR A 191 -1.69 11.22 4.04
CA THR A 191 -2.19 11.53 5.38
C THR A 191 -1.35 12.53 6.18
N GLY A 192 -0.07 12.69 5.85
CA GLY A 192 0.83 13.67 6.47
C GLY A 192 0.44 15.13 6.18
N GLU A 193 -0.36 15.37 5.14
CA GLU A 193 -0.82 16.71 4.73
C GLU A 193 -2.33 16.90 4.91
N LEU A 194 -3.03 15.93 5.49
CA LEU A 194 -4.47 16.03 5.77
C LEU A 194 -4.78 16.73 7.09
N GLU A 195 -3.76 17.14 7.84
CA GLU A 195 -3.80 17.92 9.09
C GLU A 195 -4.40 17.20 10.31
N THR A 196 -5.57 16.56 10.16
CA THR A 196 -6.34 15.99 11.27
C THR A 196 -6.75 14.53 11.01
N PHE A 197 -6.99 13.76 12.07
CA PHE A 197 -7.50 12.39 11.94
C PHE A 197 -8.93 12.34 11.38
N ASP A 198 -9.76 13.35 11.64
CA ASP A 198 -11.09 13.50 11.02
C ASP A 198 -10.97 13.58 9.49
N ASN A 199 -10.00 14.36 9.00
CA ASN A 199 -9.72 14.46 7.57
C ASN A 199 -9.19 13.13 6.99
N VAL A 200 -8.30 12.43 7.70
CA VAL A 200 -7.83 11.09 7.31
C VAL A 200 -9.00 10.12 7.18
N ARG A 201 -9.90 10.09 8.17
CA ARG A 201 -11.09 9.22 8.16
C ARG A 201 -12.03 9.61 7.02
N ARG A 202 -12.30 10.89 6.81
CA ARG A 202 -13.13 11.40 5.71
C ARG A 202 -12.57 11.04 4.34
N ALA A 203 -11.27 11.28 4.11
CA ALA A 203 -10.60 10.92 2.86
C ALA A 203 -10.63 9.40 2.60
N SER A 204 -10.51 8.59 3.66
CA SER A 204 -10.63 7.13 3.57
C SER A 204 -12.02 6.71 3.08
N PHE A 205 -13.10 7.25 3.66
CA PHE A 205 -14.46 6.97 3.20
C PHE A 205 -14.70 7.41 1.76
N ILE A 206 -14.25 8.61 1.38
CA ILE A 206 -14.38 9.10 0.00
C ILE A 206 -13.72 8.13 -0.99
N ALA A 207 -12.49 7.69 -0.70
CA ALA A 207 -11.77 6.76 -1.57
C ALA A 207 -12.46 5.38 -1.67
N MET A 208 -12.92 4.83 -0.56
CA MET A 208 -13.62 3.54 -0.54
C MET A 208 -14.97 3.59 -1.27
N MET A 209 -15.73 4.68 -1.08
CA MET A 209 -17.00 4.89 -1.78
C MET A 209 -16.79 5.04 -3.30
N ALA A 210 -15.69 5.69 -3.70
CA ALA A 210 -15.33 5.89 -5.11
C ALA A 210 -14.82 4.61 -5.80
N GLY A 211 -14.60 3.53 -5.05
CA GLY A 211 -14.25 2.22 -5.59
C GLY A 211 -12.77 1.86 -5.51
N ALA A 212 -12.01 2.48 -4.61
CA ALA A 212 -10.65 2.05 -4.30
C ALA A 212 -10.62 0.58 -3.84
N ASP A 213 -9.67 -0.21 -4.33
CA ASP A 213 -9.45 -1.59 -3.83
C ASP A 213 -8.57 -1.56 -2.57
N PHE A 214 -7.68 -0.55 -2.48
CA PHE A 214 -6.88 -0.26 -1.29
C PHE A 214 -6.90 1.24 -0.98
N ILE A 215 -6.85 1.57 0.31
CA ILE A 215 -6.43 2.90 0.76
C ILE A 215 -4.98 2.84 1.27
N LYS A 216 -4.20 3.87 0.93
CA LYS A 216 -2.76 3.96 1.19
C LYS A 216 -2.45 5.25 1.92
N THR A 217 -1.58 5.20 2.94
CA THR A 217 -1.29 6.37 3.79
C THR A 217 -0.59 7.47 2.98
N SER A 218 0.56 7.17 2.39
CA SER A 218 1.53 8.20 2.00
C SER A 218 2.28 7.85 0.72
N THR A 219 2.79 8.87 0.03
CA THR A 219 3.67 8.67 -1.13
C THR A 219 5.07 8.19 -0.74
N GLY A 220 5.47 8.43 0.52
CA GLY A 220 6.83 8.27 1.00
C GLY A 220 7.76 9.42 0.61
N LYS A 221 7.23 10.49 0.00
CA LYS A 221 7.98 11.71 -0.37
C LYS A 221 7.78 12.87 0.61
N VAL A 222 6.75 12.80 1.45
CA VAL A 222 6.42 13.79 2.48
C VAL A 222 6.59 13.16 3.87
N GLN A 223 6.92 13.98 4.88
CA GLN A 223 6.96 13.59 6.29
C GLN A 223 5.97 14.44 7.10
N PRO A 224 5.29 13.87 8.11
CA PRO A 224 5.33 12.45 8.49
C PRO A 224 4.61 11.57 7.45
N ALA A 225 5.21 10.41 7.14
CA ALA A 225 4.61 9.40 6.26
C ALA A 225 3.61 8.51 7.04
N ALA A 226 3.66 7.18 6.88
CA ALA A 226 2.84 6.29 7.69
C ALA A 226 3.21 6.38 9.18
N THR A 227 2.20 6.55 10.02
CA THR A 227 2.31 6.38 11.47
C THR A 227 1.28 5.36 11.94
N LEU A 228 1.54 4.69 13.07
CA LEU A 228 0.60 3.73 13.64
C LEU A 228 -0.76 4.36 13.99
N PRO A 229 -0.85 5.57 14.60
CA PRO A 229 -2.15 6.19 14.87
C PRO A 229 -2.96 6.48 13.60
N VAL A 230 -2.33 7.05 12.56
CA VAL A 230 -3.00 7.29 11.27
C VAL A 230 -3.48 5.99 10.64
N THR A 231 -2.65 4.95 10.69
CA THR A 231 -3.01 3.65 10.11
C THR A 231 -4.14 3.00 10.90
N LEU A 232 -4.17 3.13 12.22
CA LEU A 232 -5.30 2.69 13.04
C LEU A 232 -6.60 3.37 12.61
N VAL A 233 -6.60 4.69 12.43
CA VAL A 233 -7.78 5.45 11.97
C VAL A 233 -8.28 4.95 10.61
N MET A 234 -7.37 4.67 9.67
CA MET A 234 -7.72 4.13 8.36
C MET A 234 -8.24 2.69 8.45
N LEU A 235 -7.67 1.84 9.31
CA LEU A 235 -8.16 0.48 9.56
C LEU A 235 -9.56 0.50 10.18
N GLU A 236 -9.83 1.42 11.12
CA GLU A 236 -11.16 1.60 11.70
C GLU A 236 -12.17 2.11 10.66
N ALA A 237 -11.76 3.00 9.75
CA ALA A 237 -12.60 3.38 8.62
C ALA A 237 -12.95 2.19 7.71
N ILE A 238 -11.97 1.32 7.39
CA ILE A 238 -12.21 0.08 6.63
C ILE A 238 -13.18 -0.85 7.37
N ARG A 239 -13.00 -1.03 8.69
CA ARG A 239 -13.89 -1.85 9.52
C ARG A 239 -15.32 -1.36 9.43
N ASP A 240 -15.51 -0.07 9.65
CA ASP A 240 -16.84 0.53 9.72
C ASP A 240 -17.50 0.51 8.33
N PHE A 241 -16.75 0.80 7.26
CA PHE A 241 -17.23 0.68 5.89
C PHE A 241 -17.60 -0.75 5.50
N TYR A 242 -16.83 -1.75 5.95
CA TYR A 242 -17.15 -3.16 5.74
C TYR A 242 -18.43 -3.56 6.49
N ASN A 243 -18.59 -3.13 7.75
CA ASN A 243 -19.79 -3.42 8.53
C ASN A 243 -21.06 -2.82 7.88
N ASP A 244 -20.95 -1.64 7.30
CA ASP A 244 -22.07 -0.95 6.66
C ASP A 244 -22.41 -1.49 5.27
N THR A 245 -21.39 -1.88 4.48
CA THR A 245 -21.57 -2.14 3.04
C THR A 245 -21.26 -3.58 2.61
N GLY A 246 -20.58 -4.36 3.45
CA GLY A 246 -20.03 -5.67 3.12
C GLY A 246 -18.85 -5.64 2.14
N LYS A 247 -18.40 -4.46 1.68
CA LYS A 247 -17.29 -4.33 0.73
C LYS A 247 -15.94 -4.48 1.43
N ILE A 248 -15.10 -5.34 0.89
CA ILE A 248 -13.75 -5.59 1.41
C ILE A 248 -12.78 -4.61 0.76
N ILE A 249 -12.04 -3.87 1.59
CA ILE A 249 -11.03 -2.90 1.17
C ILE A 249 -9.70 -3.26 1.81
N GLY A 250 -8.61 -3.18 1.03
CA GLY A 250 -7.27 -3.39 1.52
C GLY A 250 -6.63 -2.14 2.15
N MET A 251 -5.63 -2.35 3.01
CA MET A 251 -4.87 -1.29 3.66
C MET A 251 -3.39 -1.35 3.27
N LYS A 252 -2.80 -0.20 2.93
CA LYS A 252 -1.36 -0.08 2.65
C LYS A 252 -0.71 1.09 3.40
N PRO A 253 -0.17 0.91 4.62
CA PRO A 253 0.78 1.87 5.17
C PRO A 253 2.05 1.93 4.31
N ALA A 254 2.54 3.13 4.04
CA ALA A 254 3.73 3.35 3.23
C ALA A 254 4.60 4.50 3.74
N GLY A 255 5.92 4.30 3.70
CA GLY A 255 6.92 5.27 4.15
C GLY A 255 7.19 5.22 5.66
N GLY A 256 8.46 5.32 6.06
CA GLY A 256 8.87 5.33 7.47
C GLY A 256 8.97 3.95 8.14
N ILE A 257 8.55 2.88 7.49
CA ILE A 257 8.65 1.50 7.98
C ILE A 257 10.06 0.97 7.73
N LYS A 258 10.89 0.89 8.77
CA LYS A 258 12.32 0.59 8.62
C LYS A 258 12.75 -0.69 9.32
N THR A 259 12.04 -1.10 10.35
CA THR A 259 12.40 -2.27 11.15
C THR A 259 11.33 -3.35 11.11
N SER A 260 11.75 -4.57 11.34
CA SER A 260 10.91 -5.75 11.63
C SER A 260 9.96 -5.51 12.80
N LYS A 261 10.35 -4.73 13.80
CA LYS A 261 9.46 -4.31 14.89
C LYS A 261 8.33 -3.43 14.38
N ASP A 262 8.62 -2.48 13.49
CA ASP A 262 7.59 -1.64 12.85
C ASP A 262 6.63 -2.51 12.04
N ALA A 263 7.17 -3.38 11.18
CA ALA A 263 6.36 -4.29 10.34
C ALA A 263 5.42 -5.16 11.20
N ILE A 264 5.94 -5.75 12.28
CA ILE A 264 5.16 -6.53 13.23
C ILE A 264 4.08 -5.69 13.91
N ALA A 265 4.38 -4.45 14.32
CA ALA A 265 3.40 -3.58 14.96
C ALA A 265 2.21 -3.31 14.03
N TYR A 266 2.44 -3.14 12.72
CA TYR A 266 1.36 -3.02 11.75
C TYR A 266 0.53 -4.30 11.62
N LEU A 267 1.15 -5.48 11.61
CA LEU A 267 0.41 -6.76 11.58
C LEU A 267 -0.49 -6.92 12.81
N VAL A 268 0.00 -6.54 13.99
CA VAL A 268 -0.80 -6.52 15.22
C VAL A 268 -1.98 -5.56 15.06
N LEU A 269 -1.74 -4.36 14.53
CA LEU A 269 -2.78 -3.36 14.31
C LEU A 269 -3.91 -3.89 13.40
N VAL A 270 -3.55 -4.55 12.30
CA VAL A 270 -4.50 -5.17 11.37
C VAL A 270 -5.29 -6.26 12.08
N ASN A 271 -4.61 -7.18 12.77
CA ASN A 271 -5.27 -8.29 13.45
C ASN A 271 -6.26 -7.82 14.51
N GLU A 272 -5.89 -6.82 15.31
CA GLU A 272 -6.71 -6.34 16.43
C GLU A 272 -7.84 -5.40 15.97
N THR A 273 -7.83 -4.93 14.71
CA THR A 273 -8.84 -4.01 14.18
C THR A 273 -9.77 -4.66 13.15
N LEU A 274 -9.22 -5.45 12.23
CA LEU A 274 -9.93 -6.10 11.12
C LEU A 274 -9.97 -7.63 11.23
N GLY A 275 -9.11 -8.23 12.06
CA GLY A 275 -9.02 -9.67 12.23
C GLY A 275 -8.17 -10.38 11.18
N VAL A 276 -7.99 -11.69 11.41
CA VAL A 276 -7.08 -12.56 10.63
C VAL A 276 -7.39 -12.59 9.13
N LYS A 277 -8.66 -12.36 8.74
CA LYS A 277 -9.07 -12.32 7.33
C LYS A 277 -8.30 -11.28 6.51
N TRP A 278 -7.89 -10.15 7.12
CA TRP A 278 -7.11 -9.11 6.45
C TRP A 278 -5.60 -9.34 6.48
N LEU A 279 -5.12 -10.38 7.16
CA LEU A 279 -3.72 -10.77 7.18
C LEU A 279 -3.34 -11.60 5.94
N THR A 280 -3.60 -11.05 4.75
CA THR A 280 -3.20 -11.63 3.47
C THR A 280 -2.58 -10.56 2.57
N PRO A 281 -1.69 -10.93 1.62
CA PRO A 281 -1.16 -9.98 0.65
C PRO A 281 -2.22 -9.40 -0.29
N ASP A 282 -3.42 -9.95 -0.37
CA ASP A 282 -4.49 -9.36 -1.18
C ASP A 282 -5.25 -8.25 -0.44
N LEU A 283 -5.08 -8.13 0.89
CA LEU A 283 -5.81 -7.16 1.73
C LEU A 283 -4.91 -6.27 2.60
N PHE A 284 -3.64 -6.60 2.75
CA PHE A 284 -2.70 -5.78 3.50
C PHE A 284 -1.33 -5.73 2.84
N ARG A 285 -0.75 -4.51 2.75
CA ARG A 285 0.57 -4.27 2.18
C ARG A 285 1.43 -3.35 3.03
N LEU A 286 2.73 -3.60 3.05
CA LEU A 286 3.74 -2.70 3.60
C LEU A 286 4.49 -2.03 2.43
N GLY A 287 4.23 -0.74 2.19
CA GLY A 287 5.00 0.04 1.22
C GLY A 287 6.36 0.44 1.79
N ALA A 288 7.42 -0.30 1.44
CA ALA A 288 8.73 -0.11 2.04
C ALA A 288 9.87 -0.27 1.02
N SER A 289 10.96 0.45 1.28
CA SER A 289 12.18 0.43 0.47
C SER A 289 13.41 -0.07 1.25
N SER A 290 13.29 -0.38 2.54
CA SER A 290 14.46 -0.78 3.35
C SER A 290 14.17 -1.76 4.49
N VAL A 291 12.91 -2.18 4.69
CA VAL A 291 12.53 -3.05 5.82
C VAL A 291 12.87 -4.53 5.57
N LEU A 292 12.98 -4.92 4.30
CA LEU A 292 13.17 -6.32 3.91
C LEU A 292 14.48 -6.87 4.49
N ASN A 293 15.58 -6.11 4.36
CA ASN A 293 16.87 -6.50 4.93
C ASN A 293 16.82 -6.65 6.46
N ASP A 294 16.19 -5.73 7.19
CA ASP A 294 16.08 -5.86 8.65
C ASP A 294 15.28 -7.11 9.05
N ILE A 295 14.20 -7.43 8.32
CA ILE A 295 13.42 -8.65 8.57
C ILE A 295 14.27 -9.90 8.31
N LEU A 296 15.02 -9.95 7.21
CA LEU A 296 15.91 -11.08 6.90
C LEU A 296 17.00 -11.25 7.98
N MET A 297 17.61 -10.16 8.43
CA MET A 297 18.56 -10.18 9.54
C MET A 297 17.93 -10.72 10.83
N GLN A 298 16.70 -10.32 11.16
CA GLN A 298 16.00 -10.87 12.32
C GLN A 298 15.66 -12.35 12.16
N ILE A 299 15.32 -12.81 10.95
CA ILE A 299 15.07 -14.23 10.70
C ILE A 299 16.34 -15.04 10.96
N GLU A 300 17.48 -14.62 10.42
CA GLU A 300 18.76 -15.28 10.67
C GLU A 300 19.15 -15.28 12.15
N LYS A 301 18.88 -14.17 12.85
CA LYS A 301 19.08 -14.11 14.30
C LYS A 301 18.20 -15.12 15.05
N GLN A 302 16.93 -15.27 14.67
CA GLN A 302 16.05 -16.27 15.30
C GLN A 302 16.52 -17.71 15.04
N LYS A 303 17.10 -17.98 13.87
CA LYS A 303 17.60 -19.32 13.52
C LYS A 303 18.94 -19.66 14.16
N SER A 304 19.90 -18.73 14.10
CA SER A 304 21.29 -18.97 14.49
C SER A 304 21.59 -18.56 15.94
N GLY A 305 20.79 -17.67 16.53
CA GLY A 305 21.09 -17.02 17.81
C GLY A 305 22.05 -15.83 17.71
N TYR A 306 22.66 -15.58 16.54
CA TYR A 306 23.67 -14.53 16.34
C TYR A 306 23.17 -13.44 15.38
N TYR A 307 23.59 -12.20 15.60
CA TYR A 307 23.36 -11.14 14.62
C TYR A 307 24.30 -11.30 13.43
N GLN A 308 23.74 -11.18 12.22
CA GLN A 308 24.49 -11.21 10.97
C GLN A 308 24.93 -9.79 10.56
N SER A 309 26.06 -9.67 9.85
CA SER A 309 26.44 -8.41 9.20
C SER A 309 25.43 -8.05 8.10
N ALA A 310 25.18 -6.75 7.92
CA ALA A 310 24.38 -6.25 6.81
C ALA A 310 25.00 -6.62 5.44
N ASP A 311 26.32 -6.82 5.36
CA ASP A 311 27.04 -7.16 4.13
C ASP A 311 26.66 -8.53 3.55
N TYR A 312 26.03 -9.40 4.34
CA TYR A 312 25.53 -10.70 3.88
C TYR A 312 24.19 -10.61 3.15
N PHE A 313 23.59 -9.42 3.09
CA PHE A 313 22.31 -9.17 2.43
C PHE A 313 22.52 -8.17 1.29
N THR A 314 21.86 -8.40 0.16
CA THR A 314 21.91 -7.44 -0.95
C THR A 314 21.27 -6.12 -0.52
N ASN A 315 21.71 -4.98 -1.06
CA ASN A 315 21.04 -3.71 -0.78
C ASN A 315 19.58 -3.74 -1.26
N ASP A 316 18.71 -3.05 -0.54
CA ASP A 316 17.32 -2.82 -0.96
C ASP A 316 17.23 -1.79 -2.08
#